data_AF-A0A1R1F1W8-F1
#
_entry.id   AF-A0A1R1F1W8-F1
#
_cell.length_a   1.000
_cell.length_b   1.000
_cell.length_c   1.000
_cell.angle_alpha   90.00
_cell.angle_beta   90.00
_cell.angle_gamma   90.00
#
_symmetry.space_group_name_H-M   'P 1'
#
loop_
_entity.id
_entity.type
_entity.pdbx_description
1 polymer ?
#
loop_
_entity_poly.entity_id
_entity_poly.type
_entity_poly.pdbx_seq_one_letter_code
_entity_poly.pdbx_strand_id
1 'polypeptide(L)'
;MSGRQPHEMKDLTLLGNQGTKYVFQYDPELLESFDNKHAYRDYFVKFNFPEFTSLCPITGQPDFATLHISYIPDQKMVESKSLKLYLFSFRNHGDFHEDCMNIIMNDLIKLMDPRYIEVWGKFTPRGGISIDPYCNYGRPGTKYEQWAEQRMINHDLYPEKIDNR
;
A
#
# COMPACT_ATOMS: atom_id res chain seq x y z
N MET A 1 6.22 30.34 7.72
CA MET A 1 6.15 28.89 8.04
C MET A 1 5.68 28.15 6.81
N SER A 2 6.45 27.19 6.32
CA SER A 2 6.17 26.41 5.11
C SER A 2 5.13 25.31 5.38
N GLY A 3 3.91 25.69 5.77
CA GLY A 3 2.79 24.75 5.98
C GLY A 3 1.95 24.55 4.71
N ARG A 4 1.15 23.48 4.67
CA ARG A 4 0.04 23.35 3.70
C ARG A 4 -1.08 24.32 4.07
N GLN A 5 -1.60 25.03 3.07
CA GLN A 5 -2.74 25.92 3.21
C GLN A 5 -4.04 25.11 3.15
N PRO A 6 -5.12 25.55 3.82
CA PRO A 6 -6.39 24.80 3.85
C PRO A 6 -7.00 24.53 2.46
N HIS A 7 -6.76 25.42 1.48
CA HIS A 7 -7.28 25.22 0.13
C HIS A 7 -6.64 24.04 -0.61
N GLU A 8 -5.40 23.67 -0.25
CA GLU A 8 -4.66 22.54 -0.83
C GLU A 8 -5.10 21.18 -0.26
N MET A 9 -6.02 21.20 0.71
CA MET A 9 -6.60 20.02 1.35
C MET A 9 -8.12 19.94 1.15
N LYS A 10 -8.70 20.79 0.29
CA LYS A 10 -10.16 20.86 0.06
C LYS A 10 -10.75 19.55 -0.46
N ASP A 11 -9.95 18.79 -1.19
CA ASP A 11 -10.37 17.51 -1.78
C ASP A 11 -10.22 16.33 -0.80
N LEU A 12 -9.65 16.57 0.40
CA LEU A 12 -9.53 15.56 1.45
C LEU A 12 -10.76 15.61 2.35
N THR A 13 -11.68 14.67 2.15
CA THR A 13 -12.96 14.65 2.87
C THR A 13 -12.89 13.79 4.14
N LEU A 14 -11.93 12.85 4.19
CA LEU A 14 -11.78 11.93 5.30
C LEU A 14 -10.91 12.52 6.41
N LEU A 15 -9.84 13.23 6.07
CA LEU A 15 -8.88 13.75 7.05
C LEU A 15 -9.54 14.75 8.02
N GLY A 16 -9.37 14.54 9.34
CA GLY A 16 -9.97 15.40 10.38
C GLY A 16 -11.46 15.17 10.66
N ASN A 17 -12.15 14.35 9.87
CA ASN A 17 -13.57 14.03 10.07
C ASN A 17 -13.79 13.09 11.29
N GLN A 18 -14.66 13.47 12.23
CA GLN A 18 -15.00 12.67 13.42
C GLN A 18 -16.11 11.63 13.19
N GLY A 19 -16.90 11.75 12.11
CA GLY A 19 -17.99 10.84 11.75
C GLY A 19 -17.60 9.74 10.76
N THR A 20 -16.32 9.35 10.71
CA THR A 20 -15.81 8.38 9.73
C THR A 20 -16.48 7.02 9.92
N LYS A 21 -17.19 6.55 8.90
CA LYS A 21 -17.74 5.19 8.86
C LYS A 21 -16.68 4.24 8.32
N TYR A 22 -16.53 3.09 8.97
CA TYR A 22 -15.66 2.02 8.49
C TYR A 22 -16.45 1.14 7.53
N VAL A 23 -15.93 0.98 6.31
CA VAL A 23 -16.40 0.02 5.33
C VAL A 23 -15.49 -1.21 5.43
N PHE A 24 -16.07 -2.41 5.49
CA PHE A 24 -15.31 -3.68 5.60
C PHE A 24 -15.51 -4.59 4.39
N GLN A 25 -16.02 -4.03 3.30
CA GLN A 25 -16.02 -4.65 1.98
C GLN A 25 -15.08 -3.83 1.10
N TYR A 26 -14.36 -4.50 0.22
CA TYR A 26 -13.39 -3.87 -0.66
C TYR A 26 -13.97 -2.63 -1.37
N ASP A 27 -13.34 -1.48 -1.15
CA ASP A 27 -13.78 -0.19 -1.65
C ASP A 27 -12.58 0.71 -2.00
N PRO A 28 -12.12 0.72 -3.26
CA PRO A 28 -10.99 1.53 -3.70
C PRO A 28 -11.33 3.03 -3.78
N GLU A 29 -12.61 3.41 -3.80
CA GLU A 29 -13.04 4.81 -3.89
C GLU A 29 -12.81 5.58 -2.57
N LEU A 30 -12.46 4.87 -1.49
CA LEU A 30 -12.02 5.48 -0.23
C LEU A 30 -10.66 6.18 -0.34
N LEU A 31 -9.88 5.88 -1.38
CA LEU A 31 -8.54 6.45 -1.56
C LEU A 31 -8.61 7.91 -1.99
N GLU A 32 -7.98 8.77 -1.21
CA GLU A 32 -7.80 10.20 -1.50
C GLU A 32 -6.31 10.50 -1.72
N SER A 33 -6.02 11.49 -2.57
CA SER A 33 -4.67 11.98 -2.80
C SER A 33 -4.58 13.50 -2.72
N PHE A 34 -3.37 14.01 -2.52
CA PHE A 34 -3.05 15.43 -2.49
C PHE A 34 -1.79 15.72 -3.30
N ASP A 35 -1.56 17.00 -3.60
CA ASP A 35 -0.42 17.41 -4.43
C ASP A 35 0.93 17.28 -3.71
N ASN A 36 1.92 16.77 -4.44
CA ASN A 36 3.32 16.73 -4.07
C ASN A 36 3.97 18.11 -4.29
N LYS A 37 4.34 18.80 -3.19
CA LYS A 37 5.03 20.10 -3.24
C LYS A 37 6.51 20.03 -3.63
N HIS A 38 7.06 18.83 -3.72
CA HIS A 38 8.49 18.57 -3.92
C HIS A 38 8.74 17.67 -5.13
N ALA A 39 7.89 17.75 -6.14
CA ALA A 39 7.98 16.94 -7.37
C ALA A 39 9.31 17.11 -8.14
N TYR A 40 10.08 18.17 -7.86
CA TYR A 40 11.38 18.41 -8.49
C TYR A 40 12.52 17.49 -8.02
N ARG A 41 12.30 16.63 -7.01
CA ARG A 41 13.29 15.65 -6.53
C ARG A 41 12.64 14.30 -6.24
N ASP A 42 13.46 13.25 -6.26
CA ASP A 42 13.04 11.93 -5.80
C ASP A 42 13.19 11.83 -4.28
N TYR A 43 12.18 11.26 -3.63
CA TYR A 43 12.23 10.91 -2.21
C TYR A 43 11.28 9.74 -1.95
N PHE A 44 11.64 8.89 -0.98
CA PHE A 44 10.79 7.78 -0.57
C PHE A 44 9.81 8.20 0.50
N VAL A 45 8.59 7.69 0.39
CA VAL A 45 7.63 7.62 1.48
C VAL A 45 7.35 6.16 1.74
N LYS A 46 7.39 5.74 3.00
CA LYS A 46 7.10 4.38 3.43
C LYS A 46 6.00 4.36 4.48
N PHE A 47 4.97 3.56 4.22
CA PHE A 47 3.96 3.20 5.21
C PHE A 47 4.28 1.82 5.78
N ASN A 48 4.21 1.72 7.11
CA ASN A 48 4.24 0.45 7.83
C ASN A 48 2.85 0.24 8.38
N PHE A 49 2.19 -0.83 7.96
CA PHE A 49 0.82 -1.12 8.35
C PHE A 49 0.76 -2.52 8.97
N PRO A 50 0.98 -2.65 10.29
CA PRO A 50 1.00 -3.95 10.98
C PRO A 50 -0.40 -4.52 11.27
N GLU A 51 -1.46 -3.82 10.86
CA GLU A 51 -2.85 -4.14 11.20
C GLU A 51 -3.66 -4.66 9.99
N PHE A 52 -3.00 -5.14 8.94
CA PHE A 52 -3.70 -5.66 7.76
C PHE A 52 -4.35 -7.00 8.05
N THR A 53 -5.59 -7.16 7.58
CA THR A 53 -6.30 -8.42 7.65
C THR A 53 -7.30 -8.55 6.50
N SER A 54 -7.43 -9.76 5.97
CA SER A 54 -8.40 -10.16 4.94
C SER A 54 -8.94 -11.56 5.25
N LEU A 55 -9.80 -12.10 4.39
CA LEU A 55 -10.27 -13.48 4.51
C LEU A 55 -9.62 -14.39 3.47
N CYS A 56 -9.38 -15.64 3.85
CA CYS A 56 -9.05 -16.68 2.89
C CYS A 56 -10.31 -17.02 2.06
N PRO A 57 -10.26 -16.99 0.71
CA PRO A 57 -11.45 -17.15 -0.13
C PRO A 57 -12.07 -18.55 -0.05
N ILE A 58 -11.28 -19.56 0.32
CA ILE A 58 -11.73 -20.96 0.42
C ILE A 58 -12.33 -21.26 1.79
N THR A 59 -11.62 -20.86 2.86
CA THR A 59 -11.95 -21.28 4.23
C THR A 59 -12.73 -20.25 5.03
N GLY A 60 -12.74 -18.99 4.58
CA GLY A 60 -13.33 -17.86 5.31
C GLY A 60 -12.61 -17.49 6.61
N GLN A 61 -11.48 -18.13 6.92
CA GLN A 61 -10.67 -17.77 8.08
C GLN A 61 -9.92 -16.45 7.83
N PRO A 62 -9.71 -15.63 8.87
CA PRO A 62 -9.00 -14.36 8.75
C PRO A 62 -7.48 -14.53 8.65
N ASP A 63 -6.87 -13.83 7.72
CA ASP A 63 -5.44 -13.71 7.53
C ASP A 63 -4.94 -12.39 8.08
N PHE A 64 -3.72 -12.38 8.60
CA PHE A 64 -3.09 -11.19 9.19
C PHE A 64 -1.73 -10.97 8.56
N ALA A 65 -1.40 -9.71 8.30
CA ALA A 65 -0.10 -9.35 7.75
C ALA A 65 0.39 -7.99 8.28
N THR A 66 1.70 -7.82 8.23
CA THR A 66 2.30 -6.49 8.18
C THR A 66 2.54 -6.12 6.73
N LEU A 67 2.00 -4.99 6.29
CA LEU A 67 2.28 -4.44 4.96
C LEU A 67 3.33 -3.34 5.04
N HIS A 68 4.27 -3.39 4.11
CA HIS A 68 5.19 -2.30 3.82
C HIS A 68 4.89 -1.78 2.42
N ILE A 69 4.48 -0.51 2.34
CA ILE A 69 4.24 0.17 1.07
C ILE A 69 5.26 1.28 0.95
N SER A 70 6.19 1.16 -0.01
CA SER A 70 7.18 2.21 -0.29
C SER A 70 6.92 2.78 -1.67
N TYR A 71 6.95 4.09 -1.83
CA TYR A 71 6.78 4.71 -3.15
C TYR A 71 7.60 6.00 -3.29
N ILE A 72 7.89 6.34 -4.54
CA ILE A 72 8.41 7.64 -4.97
C ILE A 72 7.26 8.35 -5.69
N PRO A 73 6.70 9.43 -5.12
CA PRO A 73 5.60 10.14 -5.75
C PRO A 73 6.04 10.87 -7.02
N ASP A 74 5.12 11.03 -7.96
CA ASP A 74 5.24 12.05 -8.99
C ASP A 74 4.51 13.33 -8.54
N GLN A 75 3.32 13.60 -9.09
CA GLN A 75 2.53 14.80 -8.77
C GLN A 75 1.58 14.59 -7.59
N LYS A 76 1.15 13.35 -7.34
CA LYS A 76 0.18 13.01 -6.29
C LYS A 76 0.81 12.14 -5.20
N MET A 77 0.26 12.28 -4.00
CA MET A 77 0.59 11.47 -2.82
C MET A 77 -0.70 11.00 -2.18
N VAL A 78 -0.76 9.71 -1.80
CA VAL A 78 -1.91 9.16 -1.07
C VAL A 78 -2.01 9.76 0.33
N GLU A 79 -3.24 10.04 0.75
CA GLU A 79 -3.55 10.52 2.10
C GLU A 79 -3.57 9.33 3.09
N SER A 80 -2.92 9.50 4.24
CA SER A 80 -2.70 8.42 5.21
C SER A 80 -3.98 7.84 5.83
N LYS A 81 -5.00 8.67 6.12
CA LYS A 81 -6.27 8.20 6.69
C LYS A 81 -7.11 7.50 5.63
N SER A 82 -7.14 8.01 4.40
CA SER A 82 -7.80 7.37 3.26
C SER A 82 -7.20 5.99 2.98
N LEU A 83 -5.87 5.88 2.98
CA LEU A 83 -5.14 4.60 2.88
C LEU A 83 -5.52 3.63 4.00
N LYS A 84 -5.60 4.10 5.26
CA LYS A 84 -6.03 3.26 6.39
C LYS A 84 -7.44 2.70 6.17
N LEU A 85 -8.40 3.55 5.76
CA LEU A 85 -9.77 3.11 5.53
C LEU A 85 -9.87 2.13 4.36
N TYR A 86 -9.13 2.39 3.29
CA TYR A 86 -8.97 1.48 2.17
C TYR A 86 -8.43 0.12 2.61
N LEU A 87 -7.35 0.07 3.39
CA LEU A 87 -6.78 -1.19 3.88
C LEU A 87 -7.75 -1.95 4.82
N PHE A 88 -8.55 -1.24 5.62
CA PHE A 88 -9.61 -1.86 6.42
C PHE A 88 -10.78 -2.39 5.59
N SER A 89 -10.99 -1.88 4.38
CA SER A 89 -12.02 -2.38 3.46
C SER A 89 -11.78 -3.85 3.07
N PHE A 90 -10.53 -4.34 3.16
CA PHE A 90 -10.18 -5.74 2.92
C PHE A 90 -10.60 -6.70 4.04
N ARG A 91 -11.02 -6.19 5.21
CA ARG A 91 -11.26 -7.00 6.41
C ARG A 91 -12.20 -8.20 6.18
N ASN A 92 -13.29 -8.01 5.43
CA ASN A 92 -14.21 -9.09 5.09
C ASN A 92 -14.16 -9.44 3.58
N HIS A 93 -13.09 -9.03 2.89
CA HIS A 93 -12.84 -9.38 1.50
C HIS A 93 -12.05 -10.69 1.43
N GLY A 94 -12.52 -11.63 0.62
CA GLY A 94 -11.90 -12.94 0.45
C GLY A 94 -11.02 -12.97 -0.79
N ASP A 95 -9.71 -13.04 -0.61
CA ASP A 95 -8.76 -13.16 -1.73
C ASP A 95 -7.42 -13.80 -1.30
N PHE A 96 -6.64 -14.29 -2.26
CA PHE A 96 -5.29 -14.80 -2.00
C PHE A 96 -4.35 -13.68 -1.56
N HIS A 97 -3.27 -14.03 -0.87
CA HIS A 97 -2.32 -13.05 -0.31
C HIS A 97 -1.61 -12.28 -1.43
N GLU A 98 -1.24 -12.99 -2.49
CA GLU A 98 -0.60 -12.51 -3.69
C GLU A 98 -1.49 -11.52 -4.45
N ASP A 99 -2.77 -11.87 -4.61
CA ASP A 99 -3.75 -11.04 -5.30
C ASP A 99 -4.04 -9.76 -4.49
N CYS A 100 -4.22 -9.88 -3.17
CA CYS A 100 -4.33 -8.72 -2.28
C CYS A 100 -3.19 -7.70 -2.50
N MET A 101 -1.93 -8.15 -2.57
CA MET A 101 -0.79 -7.23 -2.73
C MET A 101 -0.82 -6.53 -4.10
N ASN A 102 -1.16 -7.26 -5.16
CA ASN A 102 -1.26 -6.69 -6.51
C ASN A 102 -2.44 -5.72 -6.64
N ILE A 103 -3.60 -6.03 -6.05
CA ILE A 103 -4.76 -5.13 -6.02
C ILE A 103 -4.39 -3.82 -5.32
N ILE A 104 -3.79 -3.91 -4.13
CA ILE A 104 -3.32 -2.73 -3.38
C ILE A 104 -2.38 -1.88 -4.22
N MET A 105 -1.40 -2.51 -4.89
CA MET A 105 -0.48 -1.80 -5.75
C MET A 105 -1.20 -1.13 -6.94
N ASN A 106 -2.10 -1.84 -7.61
CA ASN A 106 -2.83 -1.35 -8.79
C ASN A 106 -3.72 -0.15 -8.47
N ASP A 107 -4.45 -0.19 -7.36
CA ASP A 107 -5.29 0.93 -6.93
C ASP A 107 -4.45 2.16 -6.58
N LEU A 108 -3.30 1.96 -5.92
CA LEU A 108 -2.36 3.02 -5.60
C LEU A 108 -1.68 3.60 -6.84
N ILE A 109 -1.36 2.78 -7.84
CA ILE A 109 -0.87 3.24 -9.15
C ILE A 109 -1.93 4.10 -9.82
N LYS A 110 -3.18 3.61 -9.88
CA LYS A 110 -4.31 4.34 -10.48
C LYS A 110 -4.55 5.68 -9.80
N LEU A 111 -4.44 5.73 -8.48
CA LEU A 111 -4.63 6.94 -7.69
C LEU A 111 -3.51 7.98 -7.89
N MET A 112 -2.25 7.53 -7.89
CA MET A 112 -1.11 8.43 -7.75
C MET A 112 -0.28 8.63 -9.02
N ASP A 113 -0.35 7.72 -9.98
CA ASP A 113 0.62 7.58 -11.09
C ASP A 113 2.07 7.77 -10.58
N PRO A 114 2.54 6.93 -9.64
CA PRO A 114 3.82 7.15 -8.98
C PRO A 114 4.98 6.90 -9.95
N ARG A 115 6.14 7.48 -9.64
CA ARG A 115 7.39 7.16 -10.35
C ARG A 115 7.78 5.70 -10.11
N TYR A 116 7.67 5.28 -8.86
CA TYR A 116 7.99 3.96 -8.38
C TYR A 116 7.08 3.60 -7.20
N ILE A 117 6.68 2.34 -7.07
CA ILE A 117 5.96 1.81 -5.91
C ILE A 117 6.32 0.34 -5.70
N GLU A 118 6.32 -0.09 -4.44
CA GLU A 118 6.39 -1.50 -4.04
C GLU A 118 5.43 -1.77 -2.88
N VAL A 119 4.88 -2.97 -2.87
CA VAL A 119 4.05 -3.51 -1.81
C VAL A 119 4.66 -4.84 -1.37
N TRP A 120 4.99 -4.93 -0.09
CA TRP A 120 5.51 -6.14 0.53
C TRP A 120 4.62 -6.53 1.69
N GLY A 121 3.92 -7.66 1.55
CA GLY A 121 3.14 -8.25 2.62
C GLY A 121 3.95 -9.32 3.33
N LYS A 122 3.92 -9.31 4.67
CA LYS A 122 4.47 -10.38 5.52
C LYS A 122 3.36 -10.99 6.34
N PHE A 123 2.90 -12.19 5.95
CA PHE A 123 1.71 -12.80 6.54
C PHE A 123 2.06 -13.74 7.70
N THR A 124 1.17 -13.82 8.69
CA THR A 124 1.28 -14.81 9.76
C THR A 124 1.10 -16.22 9.21
N PRO A 125 1.79 -17.24 9.75
CA PRO A 125 1.79 -18.58 9.18
C PRO A 125 0.43 -19.29 9.29
N ARG A 126 0.09 -20.05 8.25
CA ARG A 126 -0.99 -21.04 8.24
C ARG A 126 -0.46 -22.42 7.91
N GLY A 127 -0.88 -23.42 8.68
CA GLY A 127 -0.33 -24.78 8.52
C GLY A 127 1.18 -24.86 8.72
N GLY A 128 1.77 -23.90 9.46
CA GLY A 128 3.21 -23.80 9.69
C GLY A 128 3.99 -23.04 8.62
N ILE A 129 3.33 -22.52 7.57
CA ILE A 129 3.96 -21.81 6.44
C ILE A 129 3.44 -20.37 6.40
N SER A 130 4.33 -19.39 6.42
CA SER A 130 4.03 -18.00 6.08
C SER A 130 4.28 -17.76 4.59
N ILE A 131 3.59 -16.75 4.03
CA ILE A 131 3.72 -16.35 2.64
C ILE A 131 3.99 -14.85 2.66
N ASP A 132 5.07 -14.42 2.02
CA ASP A 132 5.48 -13.02 2.01
C ASP A 132 5.53 -12.48 0.58
N PRO A 133 4.37 -12.12 -0.04
CA PRO A 133 4.36 -11.64 -1.42
C PRO A 133 4.98 -10.25 -1.53
N TYR A 134 5.82 -10.07 -2.56
CA TYR A 134 6.40 -8.80 -2.95
C TYR A 134 6.05 -8.50 -4.41
N CYS A 135 5.52 -7.31 -4.66
CA CYS A 135 5.36 -6.77 -6.00
C CYS A 135 5.85 -5.33 -6.06
N ASN A 136 6.32 -4.92 -7.24
CA ASN A 136 6.74 -3.54 -7.47
C ASN A 136 6.40 -3.09 -8.88
N TYR A 137 6.48 -1.78 -9.09
CA TYR A 137 6.21 -1.11 -10.35
C TYR A 137 7.12 0.11 -10.46
N GLY A 138 7.66 0.30 -11.65
CA GLY A 138 8.33 1.54 -12.06
C GLY A 138 7.73 2.04 -13.35
N ARG A 139 7.61 3.36 -13.50
CA ARG A 139 7.00 3.97 -14.69
C ARG A 139 7.71 3.49 -15.99
N PRO A 140 6.99 2.90 -16.96
CA PRO A 140 7.57 2.35 -18.18
C PRO A 140 8.37 3.38 -18.99
N GLY A 141 9.47 2.93 -19.61
CA GLY A 141 10.35 3.76 -20.42
C GLY A 141 11.15 4.80 -19.63
N THR A 142 11.23 4.66 -18.30
CA THR A 142 11.98 5.57 -17.44
C THR A 142 13.04 4.83 -16.61
N LYS A 143 13.91 5.58 -15.92
CA LYS A 143 14.86 5.01 -14.95
C LYS A 143 14.19 4.21 -13.83
N TYR A 144 12.91 4.46 -13.54
CA TYR A 144 12.20 3.78 -12.45
C TYR A 144 11.80 2.36 -12.82
N GLU A 145 11.57 2.06 -14.11
CA GLU A 145 11.37 0.70 -14.61
C GLU A 145 12.61 -0.17 -14.37
N GLN A 146 13.79 0.33 -14.78
CA GLN A 146 15.07 -0.33 -14.50
C GLN A 146 15.32 -0.47 -13.00
N TRP A 147 14.90 0.52 -12.19
CA TRP A 147 15.00 0.44 -10.74
C TRP A 147 14.08 -0.64 -10.17
N ALA A 148 12.85 -0.77 -10.66
CA ALA A 148 11.93 -1.83 -10.28
C ALA A 148 12.50 -3.22 -10.59
N GLU A 149 13.05 -3.41 -11.80
CA GLU A 149 13.77 -4.63 -12.18
C GLU A 149 14.93 -4.94 -11.23
N GLN A 150 15.79 -3.96 -10.96
CA GLN A 150 16.93 -4.13 -10.06
C GLN A 150 16.48 -4.48 -8.64
N ARG A 151 15.43 -3.85 -8.12
CA ARG A 151 14.90 -4.17 -6.78
C ARG A 151 14.28 -5.56 -6.74
N MET A 152 13.64 -6.00 -7.83
CA MET A 152 13.09 -7.35 -7.94
C MET A 152 14.20 -8.40 -7.97
N ILE A 153 15.23 -8.21 -8.81
CA ILE A 153 16.38 -9.13 -8.92
C ILE A 153 17.12 -9.28 -7.59
N ASN A 154 17.22 -8.19 -6.82
CA ASN A 154 17.91 -8.16 -5.54
C ASN A 154 16.95 -8.30 -4.34
N HIS A 155 15.68 -8.64 -4.58
CA HIS A 155 14.70 -8.76 -3.51
C HIS A 155 15.07 -9.96 -2.63
N ASP A 156 15.05 -9.74 -1.32
CA ASP A 156 15.21 -10.78 -0.29
C ASP A 156 16.42 -11.71 -0.46
N LEU A 157 17.53 -11.19 -1.00
CA LEU A 157 18.81 -11.94 -1.10
C LEU A 157 19.34 -12.41 0.27
N TYR A 158 18.92 -11.73 1.33
CA TYR A 158 19.26 -12.05 2.71
C TYR A 158 17.96 -12.19 3.51
N PRO A 159 17.27 -13.34 3.40
CA PRO A 159 15.99 -13.54 4.06
C PRO A 159 16.14 -13.45 5.57
N GLU A 160 15.12 -12.89 6.22
CA GLU A 160 15.08 -12.83 7.68
C GLU A 160 14.85 -14.22 8.29
N LYS A 161 15.23 -14.38 9.55
CA LYS A 161 14.95 -15.62 10.26
C LYS A 161 13.46 -15.67 10.62
N ILE A 162 12.75 -16.67 10.13
CA ILE A 162 11.37 -16.99 10.50
C ILE A 162 11.35 -18.28 11.33
N ASP A 163 11.02 -18.18 12.62
CA ASP A 163 10.87 -19.33 13.52
C ASP A 163 9.45 -19.48 14.08
N ASN A 164 8.48 -18.72 13.53
CA ASN A 164 7.07 -18.69 13.93
C ASN A 164 6.86 -18.36 15.42
N ARG A 165 7.74 -17.54 16.01
CA ARG A 165 7.68 -17.10 17.41
C ARG A 165 8.03 -15.63 17.61
#